data_AF-A0A6J2TSX7-F1
#
_entry.id   AF-A0A6J2TSX7-F1
#
_cell.length_a   1.000
_cell.length_b   1.000
_cell.length_c   1.000
_cell.angle_alpha   90.00
_cell.angle_beta   90.00
_cell.angle_gamma   90.00
#
_symmetry.space_group_name_H-M   'P 1'
#
loop_
_entity.id
_entity.type
_entity.pdbx_description
1 polymer ?
#
loop_
_entity_poly.entity_id
_entity_poly.type
_entity_poly.pdbx_seq_one_letter_code
_entity_poly.pdbx_strand_id
1 'polypeptide(L)'
;MNALRGYIREGINVACIMGAGDMLAQMGIQKKSISEWDAGRTIRFSALGLLLVGPVMRKWYGTLETLVKKDQPPIMRGIKKMLWDQVCFAPPFTLALSFLVPFVNGENTDVIIERIKDKYFFILSRNYMLWPPSQIINFTFVPLNYQVIFVQCIALLWNCYLALILNKD
;
A
#
# COMPACT_ATOMS: atom_id res chain seq x y z
N MET A 1 -13.56 -14.45 -18.38
CA MET A 1 -12.58 -13.57 -19.06
C MET A 1 -12.51 -12.14 -18.48
N ASN A 2 -13.62 -11.51 -18.09
CA ASN A 2 -13.62 -10.11 -17.60
C ASN A 2 -12.97 -9.90 -16.22
N ALA A 3 -13.10 -10.86 -15.29
CA ALA A 3 -12.50 -10.76 -13.96
C ALA A 3 -10.96 -10.74 -14.01
N LEU A 4 -10.36 -11.69 -14.74
CA LEU A 4 -8.90 -11.80 -14.90
C LEU A 4 -8.28 -10.53 -15.48
N ARG A 5 -8.91 -9.94 -16.51
CA ARG A 5 -8.49 -8.65 -17.07
C ARG A 5 -8.47 -7.53 -16.03
N GLY A 6 -9.45 -7.52 -15.12
CA GLY A 6 -9.50 -6.57 -14.02
C GLY A 6 -8.34 -6.75 -13.03
N TYR A 7 -7.99 -7.99 -12.67
CA TYR A 7 -6.86 -8.28 -11.79
C TYR A 7 -5.53 -7.89 -12.42
N ILE A 8 -5.33 -8.21 -13.70
CA ILE A 8 -4.12 -7.84 -14.45
C ILE A 8 -3.99 -6.32 -14.52
N ARG A 9 -5.09 -5.61 -14.86
CA ARG A 9 -5.08 -4.15 -14.93
C ARG A 9 -4.69 -3.51 -13.61
N GLU A 10 -5.29 -3.94 -12.50
CA GLU A 10 -4.91 -3.40 -11.19
C GLU A 10 -3.48 -3.75 -10.79
N GLY A 11 -3.05 -4.98 -11.06
CA GLY A 11 -1.66 -5.38 -10.87
C GLY A 11 -0.69 -4.44 -11.61
N ILE A 12 -0.94 -4.16 -12.89
CA ILE A 12 -0.11 -3.25 -13.69
C ILE A 12 -0.12 -1.83 -13.10
N ASN A 13 -1.29 -1.28 -12.76
CA ASN A 13 -1.37 0.06 -12.18
C ASN A 13 -0.54 0.16 -10.88
N VAL A 14 -0.70 -0.81 -9.98
CA VAL A 14 0.01 -0.84 -8.71
C VAL A 14 1.50 -1.06 -8.92
N ALA A 15 1.89 -1.93 -9.85
CA ALA A 15 3.29 -2.15 -10.23
C ALA A 15 3.97 -0.86 -10.68
N CYS A 16 3.33 -0.09 -11.57
CA CYS A 16 3.87 1.17 -12.04
C CYS A 16 4.04 2.17 -10.90
N ILE A 17 3.05 2.30 -10.01
CA ILE A 17 3.13 3.26 -8.90
C ILE A 17 4.17 2.84 -7.87
N MET A 18 4.25 1.55 -7.52
CA MET A 18 5.26 1.06 -6.58
C MET A 18 6.68 1.17 -7.14
N GLY A 19 6.87 0.85 -8.42
CA GLY A 19 8.16 1.03 -9.09
C GLY A 19 8.57 2.50 -9.17
N ALA A 20 7.68 3.38 -9.64
CA ALA A 20 7.94 4.82 -9.68
C ALA A 20 8.21 5.39 -8.28
N GLY A 21 7.46 4.95 -7.27
CA GLY A 21 7.66 5.37 -5.88
C GLY A 21 9.01 4.95 -5.32
N ASP A 22 9.47 3.73 -5.61
CA ASP A 22 10.82 3.30 -5.23
C ASP A 22 11.91 4.12 -5.95
N MET A 23 11.76 4.35 -7.25
CA MET A 23 12.70 5.17 -8.02
C MET A 23 12.79 6.60 -7.44
N LEU A 24 11.65 7.23 -7.15
CA LEU A 24 11.59 8.54 -6.50
C LEU A 24 12.22 8.53 -5.11
N ALA A 25 12.04 7.47 -4.34
CA ALA A 25 12.71 7.32 -3.05
C ALA A 25 14.23 7.16 -3.20
N GLN A 26 14.71 6.45 -4.21
CA GLN A 26 16.15 6.34 -4.46
C GLN A 26 16.76 7.69 -4.86
N MET A 27 16.15 8.37 -5.82
CA MET A 27 16.72 9.57 -6.41
C MET A 27 16.43 10.84 -5.60
N GLY A 28 15.18 11.04 -5.16
CA GLY A 28 14.75 12.26 -4.49
C GLY A 28 15.04 12.27 -3.00
N ILE A 29 14.99 11.10 -2.35
CA ILE A 29 15.10 10.98 -0.90
C ILE A 29 16.51 10.55 -0.52
N GLN A 30 16.98 9.43 -1.05
CA GLN A 30 18.32 8.92 -0.79
C GLN A 30 19.40 9.69 -1.58
N LYS A 31 19.00 10.66 -2.42
CA LYS A 31 19.87 11.50 -3.25
C LYS A 31 20.85 10.71 -4.13
N LYS A 32 20.47 9.48 -4.51
CA LYS A 32 21.28 8.66 -5.41
C LYS A 32 21.31 9.26 -6.81
N SER A 33 22.49 9.31 -7.40
CA SER A 33 22.65 9.59 -8.83
C SER A 33 22.04 8.47 -9.68
N ILE A 34 21.84 8.73 -10.98
CA ILE A 34 21.35 7.72 -11.93
C ILE A 34 22.27 6.49 -11.95
N SER A 35 23.58 6.65 -11.78
CA SER A 35 24.56 5.56 -11.72
C SER A 35 24.46 4.70 -10.46
N GLU A 36 23.89 5.22 -9.37
CA GLU A 36 23.73 4.52 -8.09
C GLU A 36 22.33 3.92 -7.91
N TRP A 37 21.45 4.10 -8.92
CA TRP A 37 20.10 3.59 -8.91
C TRP A 37 20.08 2.06 -8.89
N ASP A 38 19.46 1.50 -7.85
CA ASP A 38 19.20 0.07 -7.74
C ASP A 38 17.94 -0.29 -8.53
N ALA A 39 18.11 -0.53 -9.83
CA ALA A 39 17.05 -0.99 -10.72
C ALA A 39 16.47 -2.35 -10.27
N GLY A 40 17.29 -3.21 -9.66
CA GLY A 40 16.86 -4.50 -9.13
C GLY A 40 15.80 -4.34 -8.04
N ARG A 41 16.01 -3.40 -7.10
CA ARG A 41 15.01 -3.04 -6.09
C ARG A 41 13.74 -2.50 -6.71
N THR A 42 13.83 -1.61 -7.69
CA THR A 42 12.66 -1.07 -8.39
C THR A 42 11.85 -2.15 -9.10
N ILE A 43 12.51 -3.13 -9.74
CA ILE A 43 11.85 -4.29 -10.36
C ILE A 43 11.14 -5.15 -9.33
N ARG A 44 11.77 -5.44 -8.18
CA ARG A 44 11.14 -6.20 -7.09
C ARG A 44 9.89 -5.51 -6.53
N PHE A 45 9.95 -4.20 -6.32
CA PHE A 45 8.78 -3.42 -5.88
C PHE A 45 7.66 -3.45 -6.93
N SER A 46 8.01 -3.32 -8.21
CA SER A 46 7.06 -3.44 -9.32
C SER A 46 6.42 -4.83 -9.36
N ALA A 47 7.21 -5.88 -9.16
CA ALA A 47 6.73 -7.26 -9.12
C ALA A 47 5.80 -7.53 -7.92
N LEU A 48 6.13 -7.01 -6.73
CA LEU A 48 5.24 -7.05 -5.56
C LEU A 48 3.90 -6.36 -5.85
N GLY A 49 3.94 -5.21 -6.53
CA GLY A 49 2.74 -4.50 -6.97
C GLY A 49 1.87 -5.32 -7.92
N LEU A 50 2.50 -5.93 -8.92
CA LEU A 50 1.84 -6.71 -9.96
C LEU A 50 1.20 -8.00 -9.43
N LEU A 51 1.97 -8.77 -8.66
CA LEU A 51 1.65 -10.16 -8.34
C LEU A 51 0.88 -10.29 -7.03
N LEU A 52 1.06 -9.34 -6.10
CA LEU A 52 0.49 -9.42 -4.77
C LEU A 52 -0.43 -8.24 -4.44
N VAL A 53 0.12 -7.03 -4.35
CA VAL A 53 -0.61 -5.88 -3.80
C VAL A 53 -1.83 -5.53 -4.66
N GLY A 54 -1.67 -5.40 -5.96
CA GLY A 54 -2.77 -5.07 -6.87
C GLY A 54 -3.90 -6.11 -6.83
N PRO A 55 -3.62 -7.41 -7.03
CA PRO A 55 -4.64 -8.44 -6.94
C PRO A 55 -5.34 -8.52 -5.58
N VAL A 56 -4.58 -8.46 -4.48
CA VAL A 56 -5.13 -8.51 -3.12
C VAL A 56 -6.04 -7.31 -2.85
N MET A 57 -5.60 -6.10 -3.18
CA MET A 57 -6.39 -4.88 -3.01
C MET A 57 -7.67 -4.91 -3.85
N ARG A 58 -7.59 -5.34 -5.11
CA ARG A 58 -8.78 -5.48 -5.97
C ARG A 58 -9.80 -6.44 -5.37
N LYS A 59 -9.34 -7.61 -4.89
CA LYS A 59 -10.22 -8.59 -4.26
C LYS A 59 -10.87 -8.00 -3.02
N TRP A 60 -10.07 -7.38 -2.14
CA TRP A 60 -10.54 -6.83 -0.89
C TRP A 60 -11.58 -5.72 -1.09
N TYR A 61 -11.31 -4.73 -1.94
CA TYR A 61 -12.26 -3.63 -2.17
C TYR A 61 -13.52 -4.11 -2.87
N GLY A 62 -13.41 -5.08 -3.79
CA GLY A 62 -14.57 -5.76 -4.35
C GLY A 62 -15.42 -6.46 -3.27
N THR A 63 -14.78 -7.10 -2.29
CA THR A 63 -15.48 -7.71 -1.15
C THR A 63 -16.15 -6.65 -0.27
N LEU A 64 -15.49 -5.54 0.04
CA LEU A 64 -16.09 -4.43 0.79
C LEU A 64 -17.34 -3.84 0.12
N GLU A 65 -17.38 -3.78 -1.23
CA GLU A 65 -18.57 -3.37 -1.97
C GLU A 65 -19.75 -4.34 -1.84
N THR A 66 -19.46 -5.62 -1.60
CA THR A 66 -20.51 -6.64 -1.37
C THR A 66 -20.96 -6.68 0.09
N LEU A 67 -20.06 -6.46 1.05
CA LEU A 67 -20.35 -6.48 2.48
C LEU A 67 -21.16 -5.26 2.93
N VAL A 68 -20.89 -4.09 2.35
CA VAL A 68 -21.56 -2.84 2.72
C VAL A 68 -22.66 -2.50 1.72
N LYS A 69 -23.91 -2.67 2.14
CA LYS A 69 -25.10 -2.40 1.34
C LYS A 69 -25.11 -0.96 0.81
N LYS A 70 -25.71 -0.79 -0.37
CA LYS A 70 -25.79 0.49 -1.11
C LYS A 70 -27.00 1.35 -0.73
N ASP A 71 -27.84 0.87 0.18
CA ASP A 71 -29.06 1.53 0.69
C ASP A 71 -28.76 2.65 1.70
N GLN A 72 -27.49 2.85 2.07
CA GLN A 72 -27.07 3.83 3.06
C GLN A 72 -26.42 5.07 2.42
N PRO A 73 -26.44 6.24 3.11
CA PRO A 73 -25.74 7.43 2.65
C PRO A 73 -24.25 7.16 2.37
N PRO A 74 -23.64 7.82 1.36
CA PRO A 74 -22.25 7.57 0.96
C PRO A 74 -21.25 7.62 2.11
N ILE A 75 -21.35 8.61 3.00
CA ILE A 75 -20.44 8.76 4.15
C ILE A 75 -20.55 7.59 5.14
N MET A 76 -21.76 7.10 5.39
CA MET A 76 -21.99 5.96 6.28
C MET A 76 -21.39 4.68 5.68
N ARG A 77 -21.52 4.50 4.36
CA ARG A 77 -20.88 3.40 3.64
C ARG A 77 -19.35 3.51 3.73
N GLY A 78 -18.81 4.70 3.54
CA GLY A 78 -17.38 4.97 3.64
C GLY A 78 -16.81 4.62 5.03
N ILE A 79 -17.47 5.08 6.10
CA ILE A 79 -17.08 4.76 7.48
C ILE A 79 -17.13 3.25 7.73
N LYS A 80 -18.21 2.55 7.33
CA LYS A 80 -18.31 1.10 7.52
C LYS A 80 -17.22 0.33 6.79
N LYS A 81 -16.94 0.69 5.54
CA LYS A 81 -15.86 0.07 4.75
C LYS A 81 -14.50 0.33 5.38
N MET A 82 -14.25 1.56 5.84
CA MET A 82 -13.04 1.89 6.58
C MET A 82 -12.91 1.04 7.84
N LEU A 83 -13.96 0.87 8.64
CA LEU A 83 -13.89 0.05 9.84
C LEU A 83 -13.53 -1.41 9.51
N TRP A 84 -14.15 -1.99 8.48
CA TRP A 84 -13.79 -3.32 8.00
C TRP A 84 -12.34 -3.40 7.49
N ASP A 85 -11.90 -2.39 6.74
CA ASP A 85 -10.54 -2.28 6.23
C ASP A 85 -9.52 -2.25 7.37
N GLN A 86 -9.74 -1.41 8.38
CA GLN A 86 -8.81 -1.22 9.49
C GLN A 86 -8.81 -2.40 10.46
N VAL A 87 -9.94 -3.09 10.66
CA VAL A 87 -10.02 -4.23 11.59
C VAL A 87 -9.55 -5.54 10.94
N CYS A 88 -9.98 -5.82 9.70
CA CYS A 88 -9.79 -7.13 9.10
C CYS A 88 -8.64 -7.19 8.10
N PHE A 89 -8.27 -6.06 7.49
CA PHE A 89 -7.28 -6.05 6.42
C PHE A 89 -5.96 -5.40 6.84
N ALA A 90 -6.00 -4.22 7.47
CA ALA A 90 -4.80 -3.47 7.81
C ALA A 90 -3.80 -4.27 8.67
N PRO A 91 -4.19 -5.00 9.74
CA PRO A 91 -3.23 -5.75 10.54
C PRO A 91 -2.51 -6.86 9.77
N PRO A 92 -3.20 -7.86 9.17
CA PRO A 92 -2.51 -8.94 8.46
C PRO A 92 -1.78 -8.44 7.21
N PHE A 93 -2.33 -7.44 6.50
CA PHE A 93 -1.68 -6.89 5.32
C PHE A 93 -0.39 -6.13 5.66
N THR A 94 -0.41 -5.33 6.74
CA THR A 94 0.78 -4.64 7.23
C THR A 94 1.84 -5.64 7.67
N LEU A 95 1.45 -6.69 8.41
CA LEU A 95 2.37 -7.74 8.83
C LEU A 95 3.04 -8.42 7.63
N ALA A 96 2.23 -8.81 6.63
CA ALA A 96 2.73 -9.45 5.41
C ALA A 96 3.73 -8.56 4.67
N LEU A 97 3.44 -7.26 4.49
CA LEU A 97 4.36 -6.35 3.82
C LEU A 97 5.60 -6.02 4.65
N SER A 98 5.49 -5.89 5.97
CA SER A 98 6.64 -5.71 6.87
C SER A 98 7.63 -6.87 6.78
N PHE A 99 7.17 -8.06 6.41
CA PHE A 99 8.04 -9.21 6.14
C PHE A 99 8.51 -9.27 4.68
N LEU A 100 7.58 -9.23 3.72
CA LEU A 100 7.86 -9.51 2.31
C LEU A 100 8.76 -8.47 1.68
N VAL A 101 8.57 -7.19 1.99
CA VAL A 101 9.38 -6.10 1.40
C VAL A 101 10.87 -6.25 1.72
N PRO A 102 11.30 -6.35 3.00
CA PRO A 102 12.72 -6.56 3.30
C PRO A 102 13.21 -7.94 2.83
N PHE A 103 12.38 -8.97 2.89
CA PHE A 103 12.75 -10.32 2.45
C PHE A 103 13.12 -10.36 0.96
N VAL A 104 12.30 -9.78 0.07
CA VAL A 104 12.63 -9.76 -1.37
C VAL A 104 13.87 -8.92 -1.68
N ASN A 105 14.21 -7.97 -0.81
CA ASN A 105 15.42 -7.16 -0.91
C ASN A 105 16.66 -7.85 -0.33
N GLY A 106 16.53 -9.10 0.12
CA GLY A 106 17.66 -9.92 0.57
C GLY A 106 18.06 -9.68 2.03
N GLU A 107 17.21 -9.04 2.84
CA GLU A 107 17.48 -8.90 4.27
C GLU A 107 17.34 -10.25 4.98
N ASN A 108 18.20 -10.48 6.00
CA ASN A 108 18.20 -11.73 6.76
C ASN A 108 16.84 -11.94 7.46
N THR A 109 16.30 -13.15 7.35
CA THR A 109 14.96 -13.48 7.85
C THR A 109 14.82 -13.35 9.37
N ASP A 110 15.84 -13.73 10.15
CA ASP A 110 15.81 -13.63 11.60
C ASP A 110 15.76 -12.17 12.05
N VAL A 111 16.54 -11.31 11.39
CA VAL A 111 16.52 -9.85 11.62
C VAL A 111 15.14 -9.24 11.32
N ILE A 112 14.50 -9.66 10.23
CA ILE A 112 13.14 -9.21 9.87
C ILE A 112 12.15 -9.62 10.96
N ILE A 113 12.18 -10.89 11.38
CA ILE A 113 11.26 -11.42 12.38
C ILE A 113 11.44 -10.72 13.72
N GLU A 114 12.68 -10.51 14.16
CA GLU A 114 12.99 -9.83 15.41
C GLU A 114 12.51 -8.37 15.39
N ARG A 115 12.75 -7.64 14.29
CA ARG A 115 12.23 -6.28 14.09
C ARG A 115 10.70 -6.24 14.13
N ILE A 116 10.02 -7.18 13.48
CA ILE A 116 8.56 -7.26 13.51
C ILE A 116 8.06 -7.50 14.93
N LYS A 117 8.65 -8.44 15.68
CA LYS A 117 8.27 -8.70 17.08
C LYS A 117 8.37 -7.45 17.95
N ASP A 118 9.43 -6.65 17.77
CA ASP A 118 9.66 -5.43 18.54
C ASP A 118 8.79 -4.24 18.08
N LYS A 119 8.64 -4.04 16.76
CA LYS A 119 8.08 -2.81 16.20
C LYS A 119 6.68 -2.94 15.59
N TYR A 120 6.10 -4.13 15.47
CA TYR A 120 4.85 -4.31 14.73
C TYR A 120 3.70 -3.43 15.24
N PHE A 121 3.46 -3.39 16.55
CA PHE A 121 2.39 -2.56 17.12
C PHE A 121 2.66 -1.06 16.93
N PHE A 122 3.94 -0.66 16.92
CA PHE A 122 4.30 0.72 16.60
C PHE A 122 4.03 1.03 15.11
N ILE A 123 4.38 0.13 14.20
CA ILE A 123 4.09 0.28 12.76
C ILE A 123 2.57 0.36 12.53
N LEU A 124 1.80 -0.51 13.18
CA LEU A 124 0.35 -0.55 13.06
C LEU A 124 -0.31 0.70 13.65
N SER A 125 0.18 1.23 14.76
CA SER A 125 -0.37 2.48 15.33
C SER A 125 -0.12 3.67 14.40
N ARG A 126 1.06 3.76 13.77
CA ARG A 126 1.34 4.78 12.74
C ARG A 126 0.46 4.59 11.49
N ASN A 127 0.22 3.35 11.09
CA ASN A 127 -0.72 3.02 10.01
C ASN A 127 -2.11 3.64 10.30
N TYR A 128 -2.62 3.49 11.53
CA TYR A 128 -3.92 4.05 11.93
C TYR A 128 -3.97 5.58 12.04
N MET A 129 -2.84 6.29 12.02
CA MET A 129 -2.87 7.76 11.98
C MET A 129 -3.19 8.30 10.58
N LEU A 130 -2.77 7.56 9.54
CA LEU A 130 -2.89 8.01 8.15
C LEU A 130 -4.09 7.37 7.44
N TRP A 131 -4.24 6.06 7.57
CA TRP A 131 -5.12 5.31 6.68
C TRP A 131 -6.61 5.46 6.96
N PRO A 132 -7.11 5.50 8.21
CA PRO A 132 -8.54 5.68 8.44
C PRO A 132 -9.10 6.97 7.82
N PRO A 133 -8.50 8.16 7.99
CA PRO A 133 -8.93 9.37 7.30
C PRO A 133 -8.90 9.24 5.78
N SER A 134 -7.80 8.72 5.21
CA SER A 134 -7.68 8.52 3.76
C SER A 134 -8.71 7.55 3.22
N GLN A 135 -9.02 6.47 3.94
CA GLN A 135 -9.98 5.47 3.51
C GLN A 135 -11.42 5.93 3.64
N ILE A 136 -11.76 6.79 4.61
CA ILE A 136 -13.07 7.45 4.63
C ILE A 136 -13.26 8.25 3.34
N ILE A 137 -12.27 9.06 2.95
CA ILE A 137 -12.32 9.84 1.70
C ILE A 137 -12.45 8.90 0.49
N ASN A 138 -11.60 7.88 0.44
CA ASN A 138 -11.56 6.91 -0.64
C ASN A 138 -12.92 6.22 -0.84
N PHE A 139 -13.43 5.58 0.21
CA PHE A 139 -14.65 4.77 0.13
C PHE A 139 -15.94 5.60 0.05
N THR A 140 -15.88 6.88 0.38
CA THR A 140 -17.02 7.80 0.26
C THR A 140 -17.11 8.41 -1.14
N PHE A 141 -15.99 8.89 -1.70
CA PHE A 141 -15.99 9.74 -2.89
C PHE A 141 -15.38 9.10 -4.13
N VAL A 142 -14.49 8.10 -3.97
CA VAL A 142 -13.73 7.54 -5.09
C VAL A 142 -14.47 6.31 -5.66
N PRO A 143 -14.74 6.27 -6.98
CA PRO A 143 -15.32 5.09 -7.62
C PRO A 143 -14.41 3.86 -7.47
N LEU A 144 -14.99 2.67 -7.31
CA LEU A 144 -14.28 1.40 -7.03
C LEU A 144 -13.03 1.17 -7.90
N ASN A 145 -13.12 1.45 -9.21
CA ASN A 145 -12.03 1.22 -10.17
C ASN A 145 -10.83 2.17 -9.97
N TYR A 146 -10.95 3.21 -9.15
CA TYR A 146 -9.89 4.18 -8.87
C TYR A 146 -9.44 4.17 -7.41
N GLN A 147 -10.11 3.39 -6.54
CA GLN A 147 -9.81 3.37 -5.11
C GLN A 147 -8.41 2.86 -4.79
N VAL A 148 -7.92 1.88 -5.56
CA VAL A 148 -6.55 1.36 -5.41
C VAL A 148 -5.55 2.42 -5.82
N ILE A 149 -5.74 3.08 -6.96
CA ILE A 149 -4.86 4.16 -7.44
C ILE A 149 -4.80 5.30 -6.42
N PHE A 150 -5.96 5.71 -5.87
CA PHE A 150 -6.02 6.73 -4.82
C PHE A 150 -5.13 6.39 -3.63
N VAL A 151 -5.23 5.17 -3.10
CA VAL A 151 -4.42 4.70 -1.96
C VAL A 151 -2.94 4.68 -2.28
N GLN A 152 -2.57 4.27 -3.51
CA GLN A 152 -1.17 4.27 -3.93
C GLN A 152 -0.59 5.69 -4.04
N CYS A 153 -1.39 6.68 -4.45
CA CYS A 153 -0.96 8.09 -4.44
C CYS A 153 -0.74 8.62 -3.02
N ILE A 154 -1.63 8.31 -2.07
CA ILE A 154 -1.45 8.66 -0.65
C ILE A 154 -0.18 8.00 -0.09
N ALA A 155 0.06 6.72 -0.40
CA ALA A 155 1.28 6.02 0.00
C ALA A 155 2.55 6.73 -0.50
N LEU A 156 2.54 7.16 -1.76
CA LEU A 156 3.67 7.89 -2.35
C LEU A 156 3.92 9.22 -1.62
N LEU A 157 2.88 10.01 -1.39
CA LEU A 157 2.98 11.27 -0.65
C LEU A 157 3.50 11.07 0.78
N TRP A 158 3.02 10.03 1.46
CA TRP A 158 3.48 9.67 2.80
C TRP A 158 4.97 9.29 2.82
N ASN A 159 5.41 8.48 1.86
CA ASN A 159 6.81 8.09 1.75
C ASN A 159 7.71 9.32 1.48
N CYS A 160 7.27 10.24 0.61
CA CYS A 160 7.96 11.51 0.39
C CYS A 160 8.00 12.37 1.66
N TYR A 161 6.91 12.45 2.42
CA TYR A 161 6.86 13.20 3.67
C TYR A 161 7.79 12.63 4.74
N LEU A 162 7.74 11.31 5.00
CA LEU A 162 8.61 10.65 5.96
C LEU A 162 10.08 10.89 5.62
N ALA A 163 10.41 10.74 4.36
CA ALA A 163 11.75 11.00 3.86
C ALA A 163 12.24 12.43 4.08
N LEU A 164 11.40 13.44 3.84
CA LEU A 164 11.76 14.84 4.06
C LEU A 164 11.98 15.15 5.53
N ILE A 165 11.24 14.50 6.43
CA ILE A 165 11.42 14.68 7.88
C ILE A 165 12.65 13.93 8.39
N LEU A 166 12.86 12.70 7.94
CA LEU A 166 13.97 11.86 8.39
C LEU A 166 15.33 12.33 7.84
N ASN A 167 15.36 13.11 6.76
CA ASN A 167 16.58 13.68 6.18
C ASN A 167 16.78 15.17 6.50
N LYS A 168 15.94 15.76 7.39
CA LYS A 168 16.22 17.07 7.98
C LYS A 168 17.11 16.87 9.20
N ASP A 169 18.40 16.70 8.94
CA ASP A 169 19.50 17.05 9.84
C ASP A 169 20.42 18.03 9.09
#